data_AF-A0A1J3DDK8-F1
#
_entry.id   AF-A0A1J3DDK8-F1
#
_cell.length_a   1.000
_cell.length_b   1.000
_cell.length_c   1.000
_cell.angle_alpha   90.00
_cell.angle_beta   90.00
_cell.angle_gamma   90.00
#
_symmetry.space_group_name_H-M   'P 1'
#
loop_
_entity.id
_entity.type
_entity.pdbx_description
1 polymer ?
#
loop_
_entity_poly.entity_id
_entity_poly.type
_entity_poly.pdbx_seq_one_letter_code
_entity_poly.pdbx_strand_id
1 'polypeptide(L)'
;QSLKKIHHKGYIPEIVSIGPYHHNAEHLEMIQEQKHRFLQLFLDFATDKDVTKTDLDKKIMEIENDIRNSYSDKLVGEIKQAELIDMMLLDG
;
A
#
# COMPACT_ATOMS: atom_id res chain seq x y z
N GLN A 1 -22.04 -3.44 17.56
CA GLN A 1 -20.61 -3.80 17.71
C GLN A 1 -19.99 -3.88 16.33
N SER A 2 -18.70 -3.56 16.15
CA SER A 2 -18.02 -3.70 14.86
C SER A 2 -17.56 -5.14 14.62
N LEU A 3 -17.70 -5.66 13.40
CA LEU A 3 -17.22 -6.99 12.99
C LEU A 3 -15.74 -7.20 13.32
N LYS A 4 -14.91 -6.14 13.20
CA LYS A 4 -13.49 -6.16 13.58
C LYS A 4 -13.27 -6.49 15.07
N LYS A 5 -14.19 -6.09 15.95
CA LYS A 5 -14.10 -6.39 17.39
C LYS A 5 -14.51 -7.84 17.71
N ILE A 6 -15.41 -8.41 16.91
CA ILE A 6 -15.94 -9.77 17.10
C ILE A 6 -15.00 -10.81 16.48
N HIS A 7 -14.43 -10.50 15.31
CA HIS A 7 -13.57 -11.40 14.53
C HIS A 7 -12.14 -10.87 14.38
N HIS A 8 -11.56 -10.33 15.46
CA HIS A 8 -10.28 -9.61 15.42
C HIS A 8 -9.17 -10.33 14.63
N LYS A 9 -9.00 -11.65 14.84
CA LYS A 9 -8.00 -12.46 14.13
C LYS A 9 -8.19 -12.49 12.61
N GLY A 10 -9.43 -12.46 12.12
CA GLY A 10 -9.72 -12.47 10.69
C GLY A 10 -9.40 -11.14 9.98
N TYR A 11 -9.07 -10.10 10.75
CA TYR A 11 -8.64 -8.80 10.22
C TYR A 11 -7.14 -8.58 10.36
N ILE A 12 -6.36 -9.54 10.88
CA ILE A 12 -4.90 -9.44 10.94
C ILE A 12 -4.34 -10.29 9.80
N PRO A 13 -3.65 -9.69 8.82
CA PRO A 13 -3.00 -10.46 7.77
C PRO A 13 -1.84 -11.28 8.34
N GLU A 14 -1.63 -12.48 7.80
CA GLU A 14 -0.53 -13.37 8.23
C GLU A 14 0.72 -13.23 7.36
N ILE A 15 0.57 -12.78 6.10
CA ILE A 15 1.64 -12.84 5.09
C ILE A 15 1.91 -11.46 4.46
N VAL A 16 0.85 -10.73 4.09
CA VAL A 16 0.98 -9.50 3.30
C VAL A 16 0.11 -8.38 3.89
N SER A 17 0.70 -7.23 4.19
CA SER A 17 -0.04 -5.98 4.44
C SER A 17 -0.55 -5.39 3.13
N ILE A 18 -1.74 -4.80 3.16
CA ILE A 18 -2.34 -4.09 2.02
C ILE A 18 -2.79 -2.71 2.50
N GLY A 19 -2.32 -1.70 1.77
CA GLY A 19 -2.48 -0.28 2.06
C GLY A 19 -2.05 0.11 3.48
N PRO A 20 -2.74 1.09 4.11
CA PRO A 20 -2.37 1.64 5.41
C PRO A 20 -2.67 0.70 6.58
N TYR A 21 -3.46 -0.35 6.36
CA TYR A 21 -3.78 -1.30 7.41
C TYR A 21 -2.65 -2.30 7.59
N HIS A 22 -2.12 -2.39 8.80
CA HIS A 22 -1.02 -3.28 9.15
C HIS A 22 0.29 -2.99 8.42
N HIS A 23 0.41 -1.81 7.79
CA HIS A 23 1.68 -1.32 7.27
C HIS A 23 2.72 -1.28 8.41
N ASN A 24 3.93 -1.77 8.14
CA ASN A 24 5.02 -1.94 9.11
C ASN A 24 4.70 -2.81 10.34
N ALA A 25 3.71 -3.70 10.28
CA ALA A 25 3.54 -4.70 11.34
C ALA A 25 4.76 -5.64 11.37
N GLU A 26 5.36 -5.82 12.55
CA GLU A 26 6.61 -6.58 12.74
C GLU A 26 6.53 -8.00 12.15
N HIS A 27 5.40 -8.68 12.31
CA HIS A 27 5.20 -10.03 11.78
C HIS A 27 5.09 -10.10 10.24
N LEU A 28 5.05 -8.96 9.56
CA LEU A 28 4.99 -8.83 8.09
C LEU A 28 6.28 -8.23 7.51
N GLU A 29 7.30 -7.98 8.31
CA GLU A 29 8.55 -7.36 7.83
C GLU A 29 9.22 -8.19 6.73
N MET A 30 9.14 -9.52 6.84
CA MET A 30 9.72 -10.45 5.85
C MET A 30 9.18 -10.26 4.43
N ILE A 31 7.94 -9.78 4.25
CA ILE A 31 7.38 -9.57 2.90
C ILE A 31 7.81 -8.24 2.28
N GLN A 32 8.26 -7.27 3.09
CA GLN A 32 8.57 -5.92 2.60
C GLN A 32 9.67 -5.94 1.55
N GLU A 33 10.71 -6.76 1.74
CA GLU A 33 11.75 -6.96 0.73
C GLU A 33 11.21 -7.55 -0.58
N GLN A 34 10.24 -8.47 -0.49
CA GLN A 34 9.66 -9.08 -1.69
C GLN A 34 8.81 -8.08 -2.47
N LYS A 35 8.12 -7.14 -1.79
CA LYS A 35 7.37 -6.07 -2.45
C LYS A 35 8.26 -5.20 -3.33
N HIS A 36 9.43 -4.81 -2.82
CA HIS A 36 10.42 -4.08 -3.63
C HIS A 36 10.92 -4.89 -4.84
N ARG A 37 11.15 -6.20 -4.67
CA ARG A 37 11.53 -7.08 -5.78
C ARG A 37 10.42 -7.18 -6.83
N PHE A 38 9.16 -7.31 -6.40
CA PHE A 38 8.02 -7.32 -7.31
C PHE A 38 7.85 -6.00 -8.06
N LEU A 39 8.02 -4.86 -7.39
CA LEU A 39 8.02 -3.56 -8.04
C LEU A 39 9.12 -3.45 -9.10
N GLN A 40 10.34 -3.91 -8.78
CA GLN A 40 11.44 -3.92 -9.76
C GLN A 40 11.11 -4.81 -10.96
N LEU A 41 10.62 -6.04 -10.73
CA LEU A 41 10.21 -6.94 -11.81
C LEU A 41 9.08 -6.34 -12.67
N PHE A 42 8.13 -5.64 -12.05
CA PHE A 42 7.09 -4.93 -12.77
C PHE A 42 7.66 -3.83 -13.66
N LEU A 43 8.58 -3.00 -13.14
CA LEU A 43 9.23 -1.94 -13.89
C LEU A 43 10.08 -2.49 -15.05
N ASP A 44 10.82 -3.56 -14.81
CA ASP A 44 11.63 -4.23 -15.85
C ASP A 44 10.74 -4.72 -16.99
N PHE A 45 9.57 -5.30 -16.67
CA PHE A 45 8.58 -5.71 -17.68
C PHE A 45 7.89 -4.52 -18.36
N ALA A 46 7.62 -3.45 -17.62
CA ALA A 46 6.94 -2.27 -18.14
C ALA A 46 7.88 -1.32 -18.90
N THR A 47 9.19 -1.59 -18.90
CA THR A 47 10.21 -0.81 -19.63
C THR A 47 9.95 -0.82 -21.14
N ASP A 48 9.40 -1.90 -21.69
CA ASP A 48 8.98 -1.96 -23.10
C ASP A 48 7.89 -0.92 -23.46
N LYS A 49 7.29 -0.28 -22.46
CA LYS A 49 6.27 0.78 -22.58
C LYS A 49 6.76 2.12 -22.03
N ASP A 50 8.05 2.28 -21.78
CA ASP A 50 8.68 3.47 -21.19
C ASP A 50 8.06 3.91 -19.85
N VAL A 51 7.54 2.97 -19.06
CA VAL A 51 6.95 3.26 -17.74
C VAL A 51 8.05 3.33 -16.68
N THR A 52 8.13 4.46 -15.99
CA THR A 52 9.08 4.67 -14.88
C THR A 52 8.38 4.64 -13.53
N LYS A 53 9.16 4.48 -12.44
CA LYS A 53 8.64 4.67 -11.06
C LYS A 53 7.93 6.02 -10.91
N THR A 54 8.51 7.09 -11.46
CA THR A 54 7.95 8.44 -11.41
C THR A 54 6.57 8.52 -12.07
N ASP A 55 6.31 7.72 -13.11
CA ASP A 55 5.00 7.69 -13.75
C ASP A 55 3.96 7.00 -12.87
N LEU A 56 4.37 5.96 -12.13
CA LEU A 56 3.52 5.32 -11.12
C LEU A 56 3.22 6.28 -9.96
N ASP A 57 4.25 6.96 -9.44
CA ASP A 57 4.09 7.95 -8.36
C ASP A 57 3.10 9.06 -8.75
N LYS A 58 3.20 9.56 -9.99
CA LYS A 58 2.25 10.54 -10.54
C LYS A 58 0.83 9.98 -10.63
N LYS A 59 0.68 8.74 -11.10
CA LYS A 59 -0.64 8.11 -11.22
C LYS A 59 -1.31 7.92 -9.86
N ILE A 60 -0.55 7.54 -8.84
CA ILE A 60 -1.04 7.44 -7.46
C ILE A 60 -1.43 8.83 -6.94
N MET A 61 -0.59 9.85 -7.18
CA MET A 61 -0.86 11.22 -6.78
C MET A 61 -2.14 11.79 -7.41
N GLU A 62 -2.42 11.47 -8.69
CA GLU A 62 -3.64 11.88 -9.38
C GLU A 62 -4.92 11.34 -8.70
N ILE A 63 -4.85 10.15 -8.08
CA ILE A 63 -5.99 9.48 -7.44
C ILE A 63 -5.94 9.52 -5.90
N GLU A 64 -5.03 10.30 -5.32
CA GLU A 64 -4.78 10.32 -3.87
C GLU A 64 -6.05 10.56 -3.05
N ASN A 65 -6.88 11.51 -3.47
CA ASN A 65 -8.12 11.83 -2.77
C ASN A 65 -9.09 10.63 -2.77
N ASP A 66 -9.17 9.89 -3.87
CA ASP A 66 -10.02 8.70 -3.98
C ASP A 66 -9.48 7.57 -3.10
N ILE A 67 -8.16 7.40 -3.04
CA ILE A 67 -7.49 6.47 -2.12
C ILE A 67 -7.88 6.81 -0.68
N ARG A 68 -7.70 8.06 -0.25
CA ARG A 68 -8.02 8.48 1.13
C ARG A 68 -9.49 8.29 1.47
N ASN A 69 -10.38 8.62 0.54
CA ASN A 69 -11.83 8.47 0.71
C ASN A 69 -12.30 7.01 0.70
N SER A 70 -11.47 6.08 0.20
CA SER A 70 -11.76 4.64 0.22
C SER A 70 -11.55 4.01 1.60
N TYR A 71 -10.86 4.70 2.51
CA TYR A 71 -10.64 4.22 3.88
C TYR A 71 -11.61 4.87 4.86
N SER A 72 -12.27 4.05 5.68
CA SER A 72 -13.15 4.54 6.75
C SER A 72 -12.40 5.12 7.95
N ASP A 73 -11.10 4.85 8.05
CA ASP A 73 -10.27 5.26 9.18
C ASP A 73 -9.71 6.66 8.96
N LYS A 74 -10.03 7.58 9.87
CA LYS A 74 -9.60 8.99 9.78
C LYS A 74 -8.09 9.15 9.88
N LEU A 75 -7.40 8.19 10.49
CA LEU A 75 -5.93 8.21 10.61
C LEU A 75 -5.25 8.16 9.24
N VAL A 76 -5.89 7.57 8.22
CA VAL A 76 -5.37 7.57 6.85
C VAL A 76 -5.31 9.01 6.28
N GLY A 77 -6.19 9.91 6.73
CA GLY A 77 -6.16 11.32 6.36
C GLY A 77 -4.95 12.09 6.90
N GLU A 78 -4.29 11.58 7.94
CA GLU A 78 -3.13 12.23 8.59
C GLU A 78 -1.79 11.80 7.97
N ILE A 79 -1.78 10.70 7.19
CA ILE A 79 -0.59 10.21 6.49
C ILE A 79 -0.13 11.25 5.47
N LYS A 80 1.15 11.61 5.50
CA LYS A 80 1.75 12.57 4.55
C LYS A 80 1.63 12.02 3.13
N GLN A 81 1.42 12.90 2.14
CA GLN A 81 1.29 12.49 0.73
C GLN A 81 2.45 11.59 0.26
N ALA A 82 3.70 11.97 0.53
CA ALA A 82 4.86 11.19 0.12
C ALA A 82 4.86 9.76 0.72
N GLU A 83 4.51 9.65 2.00
CA GLU A 83 4.38 8.35 2.70
C GLU A 83 3.22 7.53 2.14
N LEU A 84 2.10 8.17 1.82
CA LEU A 84 0.96 7.49 1.19
C LEU A 84 1.31 7.00 -0.22
N ILE A 85 2.05 7.77 -1.02
CA ILE A 85 2.48 7.36 -2.36
C ILE A 85 3.42 6.16 -2.28
N ASP A 86 4.46 6.22 -1.45
CA ASP A 86 5.38 5.10 -1.28
C ASP A 86 4.66 3.85 -0.75
N MET A 87 3.72 4.03 0.17
CA MET A 87 2.87 2.95 0.68
C MET A 87 1.97 2.36 -0.41
N MET A 88 1.29 3.16 -1.22
CA MET A 88 0.43 2.63 -2.29
C MET A 88 1.23 1.97 -3.41
N LEU A 89 2.49 2.36 -3.58
CA LEU A 89 3.36 1.71 -4.56
C LEU A 89 3.78 0.29 -4.14
N LEU A 90 3.89 0.03 -2.83
CA LEU A 90 4.38 -1.24 -2.28
C LEU A 90 3.29 -2.11 -1.65
N ASP A 91 2.26 -1.49 -1.09
CA ASP A 91 1.15 -2.11 -0.38
C ASP A 91 -0.20 -1.94 -1.10
N GLY A 92 -0.28 -1.16 -2.20
CA GLY A 92 -1.54 -0.83 -2.90
C GLY A 92 -2.10 -1.94 -3.78
#